data_AF-A0A7X7K8S0-F1
#
_entry.id   AF-A0A7X7K8S0-F1
#
_cell.length_a   1.000
_cell.length_b   1.000
_cell.length_c   1.000
_cell.angle_alpha   90.00
_cell.angle_beta   90.00
_cell.angle_gamma   90.00
#
_symmetry.space_group_name_H-M   'P 1'
#
loop_
_entity.id
_entity.type
_entity.pdbx_description
1 polymer ?
#
loop_
_entity_poly.entity_id
_entity_poly.type
_entity_poly.pdbx_seq_one_letter_code
_entity_poly.pdbx_strand_id
1 'polypeptide(L)' 'MQFGVFTVSDITRDPTTGRIPTEHERIRAVVEIARTAEEVGLDVFALGEHHNPPFFSSS' A
#
# COMPACT_ATOMS: atom_id res chain seq x y z
N MET A 1 15.85 0.16 -18.20
CA MET A 1 14.50 -0.38 -17.88
C MET A 1 14.34 -0.23 -16.38
N GLN A 2 13.18 0.22 -15.91
CA GLN A 2 12.90 0.46 -14.48
C GLN A 2 11.77 -0.46 -14.01
N PHE A 3 11.88 -0.99 -12.81
CA PHE A 3 10.88 -1.86 -12.17
C PHE A 3 10.51 -1.33 -10.79
N GLY A 4 9.24 -1.47 -10.41
CA GLY A 4 8.75 -0.94 -9.15
C GLY A 4 7.40 -1.49 -8.73
N VAL A 5 6.92 -1.02 -7.58
CA VAL A 5 5.63 -1.41 -7.00
C VAL A 5 4.69 -0.21 -6.96
N PHE A 6 3.42 -0.46 -7.25
CA PHE A 6 2.34 0.51 -7.19
C PHE A 6 1.18 -0.02 -6.35
N THR A 7 0.56 0.86 -5.57
CA THR A 7 -0.68 0.57 -4.83
C THR A 7 -1.63 1.77 -4.86
N VAL A 8 -2.93 1.50 -4.77
CA VAL A 8 -3.99 2.52 -4.66
C VAL A 8 -4.47 2.73 -3.23
N SER A 9 -3.80 2.17 -2.21
CA SER A 9 -4.10 2.37 -0.77
C SER A 9 -5.37 1.68 -0.23
N ASP A 10 -5.81 0.59 -0.85
CA ASP A 10 -7.01 -0.13 -0.45
C ASP A 10 -6.89 -0.81 0.93
N ILE A 11 -7.93 -0.66 1.75
CA ILE A 11 -8.13 -1.43 2.97
C ILE A 11 -8.92 -2.70 2.61
N THR A 12 -8.20 -3.69 2.10
CA THR A 12 -8.79 -4.96 1.65
C THR A 12 -8.81 -6.02 2.75
N ARG A 13 -9.90 -6.79 2.80
CA ARG A 13 -10.04 -7.97 3.65
C ARG A 13 -8.98 -9.01 3.29
N ASP A 14 -8.23 -9.47 4.29
CA ASP A 14 -7.30 -10.58 4.13
C ASP A 14 -8.07 -11.86 3.72
N PRO A 15 -7.77 -12.46 2.55
CA PRO A 15 -8.51 -13.64 2.07
C PRO A 15 -8.20 -14.92 2.86
N THR A 16 -7.14 -14.92 3.67
CA THR A 16 -6.71 -16.09 4.47
C THR A 16 -7.30 -16.10 5.87
N THR A 17 -7.56 -14.91 6.44
CA THR A 17 -8.07 -14.76 7.82
C THR A 17 -9.46 -14.12 7.89
N GLY A 18 -9.91 -13.49 6.81
CA GLY A 18 -11.12 -12.68 6.79
C GLY A 18 -11.01 -11.37 7.56
N ARG A 19 -9.86 -11.04 8.17
CA ARG A 19 -9.67 -9.81 8.94
C ARG A 19 -9.56 -8.60 8.00
N ILE A 20 -10.23 -7.51 8.36
CA ILE A 20 -10.03 -6.21 7.70
C ILE A 20 -9.01 -5.43 8.53
N PRO A 21 -7.87 -5.01 7.96
CA PRO A 21 -6.90 -4.19 8.68
C PRO A 21 -7.46 -2.80 8.97
N THR A 22 -6.94 -2.14 10.00
CA THR A 22 -7.26 -0.74 10.23
C THR A 22 -6.50 0.16 9.25
N GLU A 23 -6.97 1.40 9.08
CA GLU A 23 -6.26 2.41 8.31
C GLU A 23 -4.83 2.62 8.81
N HIS A 24 -4.66 2.72 10.13
CA HIS A 24 -3.34 2.85 10.76
C HIS A 24 -2.41 1.69 10.39
N GLU A 25 -2.89 0.45 10.50
CA GLU A 25 -2.11 -0.73 10.09
C GLU A 25 -1.73 -0.67 8.62
N ARG A 26 -2.63 -0.17 7.76
CA ARG A 26 -2.39 -0.09 6.32
C ARG A 26 -1.39 0.99 5.93
N ILE A 27 -1.45 2.16 6.57
CA ILE A 27 -0.45 3.22 6.42
C ILE A 27 0.93 2.71 6.85
N ARG A 28 1.01 2.02 7.99
CA ARG A 28 2.29 1.43 8.47
C ARG A 28 2.82 0.38 7.49
N ALA A 29 1.95 -0.50 6.97
CA ALA A 29 2.33 -1.50 5.98
C ALA A 29 2.83 -0.86 4.67
N VAL A 30 2.21 0.23 4.21
CA VAL A 30 2.64 0.96 3.01
C VAL A 30 4.06 1.53 3.19
N VAL A 31 4.38 2.07 4.37
CA VAL A 31 5.74 2.54 4.68
C VAL A 31 6.74 1.37 4.69
N GLU A 32 6.36 0.22 5.24
CA GLU A 32 7.19 -0.99 5.24
C GLU A 32 7.46 -1.51 3.82
N ILE A 33 6.45 -1.51 2.95
CA ILE A 33 6.60 -1.89 1.53
C ILE A 33 7.54 -0.92 0.81
N ALA A 34 7.35 0.39 1.00
CA ALA A 34 8.21 1.40 0.39
C ALA A 34 9.68 1.24 0.82
N ARG A 35 9.90 0.99 2.12
CA ARG A 35 11.24 0.72 2.66
C ARG A 35 11.83 -0.57 2.08
N THR A 36 11.04 -1.63 1.98
CA THR A 36 11.50 -2.89 1.39
C THR A 36 11.84 -2.73 -0.08
N ALA A 37 11.05 -1.96 -0.84
CA ALA A 37 11.30 -1.66 -2.24
C ALA A 37 12.67 -0.99 -2.44
N GLU A 38 13.00 -0.01 -1.59
CA GLU A 38 14.32 0.62 -1.54
C GLU A 38 15.42 -0.39 -1.17
N GLU A 39 15.23 -1.15 -0.08
CA GLU A 39 16.22 -2.12 0.43
C GLU A 39 16.58 -3.21 -0.59
N VAL A 40 15.64 -3.62 -1.44
CA VAL A 40 15.87 -4.65 -2.48
C VAL A 40 16.25 -4.06 -3.84
N GLY A 41 16.38 -2.73 -3.95
CA GLY A 41 16.87 -2.04 -5.14
C GLY A 41 15.85 -1.88 -6.27
N LEU A 42 14.56 -1.75 -5.96
CA LEU A 42 13.56 -1.36 -6.96
C LEU A 42 13.70 0.12 -7.30
N ASP A 43 13.40 0.47 -8.56
CA ASP A 43 13.56 1.82 -9.07
C ASP A 43 12.44 2.78 -8.64
N VAL A 44 11.25 2.24 -8.34
CA VAL A 44 10.03 3.03 -8.09
C VAL A 44 9.17 2.41 -7.00
N PHE A 45 8.68 3.25 -6.09
CA PHE A 45 7.50 3.00 -5.28
C PHE A 45 6.47 4.10 -5.52
N ALA A 46 5.22 3.74 -5.84
CA ALA A 46 4.15 4.69 -6.15
C ALA A 46 2.88 4.42 -5.34
N LEU A 47 2.27 5.50 -4.85
CA LEU A 47 1.00 5.50 -4.13
C LEU A 47 -0.02 6.34 -4.91
N GLY A 48 -1.11 5.73 -5.35
CA GLY A 48 -2.22 6.42 -6.00
C GLY A 48 -3.23 6.96 -4.99
N GLU A 49 -3.86 8.08 -5.35
CA GLU A 49 -4.97 8.68 -4.60
C GLU A 49 -6.33 8.20 -5.15
N HIS A 50 -7.31 7.99 -4.26
CA HIS A 50 -8.67 7.65 -4.63
C HIS A 50 -9.69 8.13 -3.59
N HIS A 51 -10.70 8.88 -4.03
CA HIS A 51 -11.68 9.56 -3.16
C HIS A 51 -12.98 8.76 -2.96
N ASN A 52 -12.87 7.52 -2.52
CA ASN A 52 -14.02 6.76 -2.02
C ASN A 52 -13.56 5.69 -1.02
N PRO A 53 -14.46 5.12 -0.22
CA PRO A 53 -14.14 3.92 0.54
C PRO A 53 -13.80 2.75 -0.42
N PRO A 54 -12.88 1.84 -0.06
CA PRO A 54 -12.17 1.74 1.23
C PRO A 54 -10.70 2.20 1.15
N PHE A 55 -10.39 3.29 0.44
CA PHE A 55 -9.00 3.74 0.22
C PHE A 55 -8.60 4.81 1.25
N PHE A 56 -7.40 4.72 1.82
CA PHE A 56 -6.95 5.68 2.83
C PHE A 56 -6.27 6.91 2.24
N SER A 57 -5.68 6.79 1.05
CA SER A 57 -5.07 7.91 0.34
C SER A 57 -6.17 8.72 -0.32
N SER A 58 -6.75 9.65 0.43
CA SER A 58 -7.76 10.61 -0.02
C SER A 58 -7.37 12.01 0.49
N SER A 59 -7.49 13.04 -0.34
CA SER A 59 -7.64 14.42 0.14
C SER A 59 -8.97 14.64 0.86
#